data_AF-A0A1I4H8X0-F1
#
_entry.id   AF-A0A1I4H8X0-F1
#
_cell.length_a   1.000
_cell.length_b   1.000
_cell.length_c   1.000
_cell.angle_alpha   90.00
_cell.angle_beta   90.00
_cell.angle_gamma   90.00
#
_symmetry.space_group_name_H-M   'P 1'
#
loop_
_entity.id
_entity.type
_entity.pdbx_description
1 polymer ?
#
loop_
_entity_poly.entity_id
_entity_poly.type
_entity_poly.pdbx_seq_one_letter_code
_entity_poly.pdbx_strand_id
1 'polypeptide(L)'
;MKVVTVMKKICISMLLLFLIPTTLDALSEVYPFVGLDGRVYEVTDQQIDSSHIGQSVGKVTTQAEDHTGMYYGNASNHYPVGTEYFKMEDTDIGDAIAVEEQGVYVKAEFTHRVPLHWRNIIYYLTPILFLTGLIIIYRIREKVKKNYQTSLSR
;
A
#
# COMPACT_ATOMS: atom_id res chain seq x y z
N MET A 1 -31.66 52.36 25.84
CA MET A 1 -30.92 51.43 26.73
C MET A 1 -30.76 50.01 26.16
N LYS A 2 -31.80 49.41 25.56
CA LYS A 2 -31.74 48.05 24.97
C LYS A 2 -30.68 47.86 23.86
N VAL A 3 -30.46 48.86 23.00
CA VAL A 3 -29.51 48.79 21.87
C VAL A 3 -28.05 48.67 22.31
N VAL A 4 -27.65 49.39 23.37
CA VAL A 4 -26.29 49.34 23.93
C VAL A 4 -25.98 47.97 24.53
N THR A 5 -26.98 47.34 25.15
CA THR A 5 -26.85 45.98 25.70
C THR A 5 -26.69 44.92 24.61
N VAL A 6 -27.38 45.09 23.47
CA VAL A 6 -27.25 44.21 22.30
C VAL A 6 -25.85 44.36 21.67
N MET A 7 -25.36 45.59 21.52
CA MET A 7 -24.02 45.86 20.96
C MET A 7 -22.89 45.30 21.84
N LYS A 8 -23.02 45.42 23.18
CA LYS A 8 -22.06 44.84 24.14
C LYS A 8 -22.03 43.31 24.10
N LYS A 9 -23.20 42.65 23.95
CA LYS A 9 -23.29 41.20 23.79
C LYS A 9 -22.69 40.72 22.46
N ILE A 10 -22.85 41.48 21.39
CA ILE A 10 -22.23 41.19 20.08
C ILE A 10 -20.70 41.31 20.18
N CYS A 11 -20.17 42.36 20.82
CA CYS A 11 -18.72 42.50 21.02
C CYS A 11 -18.13 41.39 21.90
N ILE A 12 -18.83 40.97 22.96
CA ILE A 12 -18.39 39.85 23.82
C ILE A 12 -18.46 38.52 23.05
N SER A 13 -19.52 38.32 22.26
CA SER A 13 -19.67 37.14 21.39
C SER A 13 -18.56 37.07 20.34
N MET A 14 -18.16 38.20 19.77
CA MET A 14 -17.08 38.30 18.78
C MET A 14 -15.70 38.09 19.41
N LEU A 15 -15.51 38.47 20.67
CA LEU A 15 -14.29 38.22 21.44
C LEU A 15 -14.14 36.74 21.83
N LEU A 16 -15.24 36.02 22.05
CA LEU A 16 -15.24 34.58 22.37
C LEU A 16 -14.82 33.69 21.20
N LEU A 17 -14.98 34.15 19.95
CA LEU A 17 -14.52 33.43 18.75
C LEU A 17 -12.99 33.36 18.62
N PHE A 18 -12.25 34.22 19.33
CA PHE A 18 -10.77 34.22 19.33
C PHE A 18 -10.15 33.29 20.40
N LEU A 19 -10.97 32.68 21.26
CA LEU A 19 -10.50 31.74 22.30
C LEU A 19 -10.53 30.27 21.84
N ILE A 20 -10.76 30.02 20.55
CA ILE A 20 -10.64 28.67 20.00
C ILE A 20 -9.14 28.33 19.98
N PRO A 21 -8.67 27.34 20.75
CA PRO A 21 -7.28 26.93 20.68
C PRO A 21 -7.00 26.48 19.24
N THR A 22 -6.06 27.15 18.58
CA THR A 22 -5.47 26.64 17.34
C THR A 22 -4.86 25.30 17.72
N THR A 23 -5.42 24.22 17.16
CA THR A 23 -4.83 22.89 17.28
C THR A 23 -3.36 23.01 16.93
N LEU A 24 -2.47 22.63 17.86
CA LEU A 24 -1.08 22.39 17.48
C LEU A 24 -1.15 21.34 16.38
N ASP A 25 -0.65 21.69 15.19
CA ASP A 25 -0.31 20.68 14.19
C ASP A 25 0.70 19.76 14.86
N ALA A 26 0.22 18.61 15.31
CA ALA A 26 1.08 17.51 15.66
C ALA A 26 1.98 17.31 14.44
N LEU A 27 3.29 17.39 14.64
CA LEU A 27 4.28 17.06 13.63
C LEU A 27 3.78 15.80 12.93
N SER A 28 3.40 15.91 11.66
CA SER A 28 3.25 14.73 10.81
C SER A 28 4.66 14.24 10.53
N GLU A 29 5.32 13.70 11.55
CA GLU A 29 6.51 12.90 11.34
C GLU A 29 6.04 11.74 10.48
N VAL A 30 6.41 11.78 9.21
CA VAL A 30 6.12 10.71 8.28
C VAL A 30 7.08 9.60 8.67
N TYR A 31 6.63 8.69 9.52
CA TYR A 31 7.41 7.53 9.88
C TYR A 31 7.80 6.75 8.61
N PRO A 32 9.05 6.28 8.51
CA PRO A 32 9.46 5.42 7.40
C PRO A 32 8.55 4.19 7.35
N PHE A 33 8.11 3.80 6.16
CA PHE A 33 7.30 2.61 5.97
C PHE A 33 7.79 1.80 4.79
N VAL A 34 7.47 0.51 4.83
CA VAL A 34 7.64 -0.43 3.73
C VAL A 34 6.38 -1.25 3.53
N GLY A 35 6.10 -1.62 2.28
CA GLY A 35 4.96 -2.43 1.88
C GLY A 35 5.38 -3.85 1.52
N LEU A 36 4.60 -4.84 1.93
CA LEU A 36 4.76 -6.24 1.50
C LEU A 36 3.39 -6.90 1.32
N ASP A 37 3.08 -7.33 0.09
CA ASP A 37 1.83 -8.04 -0.24
C ASP A 37 0.55 -7.32 0.25
N GLY A 38 0.52 -6.00 0.08
CA GLY A 38 -0.61 -5.16 0.48
C GLY A 38 -0.73 -4.92 1.99
N ARG A 39 0.27 -5.33 2.78
CA ARG A 39 0.47 -4.90 4.17
C ARG A 39 1.46 -3.73 4.20
N VAL A 40 1.23 -2.80 5.11
CA VAL A 40 2.13 -1.68 5.41
C VAL A 40 2.74 -1.93 6.77
N TYR A 41 4.06 -1.79 6.82
CA TYR A 41 4.86 -1.91 8.03
C TYR A 41 5.56 -0.58 8.28
N GLU A 42 5.47 -0.09 9.51
CA GLU A 42 6.20 1.08 9.97
C GLU A 42 7.57 0.64 10.47
N VAL A 43 8.63 1.27 9.97
CA VAL A 43 10.00 0.94 10.35
C VAL A 43 10.36 1.68 11.62
N THR A 44 10.85 0.93 12.59
CA THR A 44 11.25 1.40 13.91
C THR A 44 12.77 1.54 13.99
N ASP A 45 13.26 2.26 14.99
CA ASP A 45 14.70 2.35 15.28
C ASP A 45 15.28 1.08 15.92
N GLN A 46 14.46 0.02 16.11
CA GLN A 46 14.91 -1.22 16.72
C GLN A 46 15.76 -2.03 15.74
N GLN A 47 17.06 -2.08 16.01
CA GLN A 47 17.98 -2.98 15.31
C GLN A 47 17.77 -4.43 15.73
N ILE A 48 17.82 -5.34 14.75
CA ILE A 48 17.72 -6.79 14.93
C ILE A 48 19.10 -7.42 14.70
N ASP A 49 19.49 -8.33 15.59
CA ASP A 49 20.74 -9.08 15.44
C ASP A 49 20.64 -10.03 14.24
N SER A 50 21.69 -10.07 13.43
CA SER A 50 21.77 -10.89 12.22
C SER A 50 21.53 -12.39 12.47
N SER A 51 21.76 -12.88 13.69
CA SER A 51 21.47 -14.27 14.09
C SER A 51 19.99 -14.61 14.14
N HIS A 52 19.10 -13.61 14.23
CA HIS A 52 17.64 -13.79 14.22
C HIS A 52 17.00 -13.54 12.84
N ILE A 53 17.82 -13.33 11.81
CA ILE A 53 17.39 -13.05 10.44
C ILE A 53 17.29 -14.35 9.65
N GLY A 54 16.09 -14.63 9.16
CA GLY A 54 15.79 -15.78 8.32
C GLY A 54 15.88 -15.46 6.82
N GLN A 55 15.09 -16.19 6.03
CA GLN A 55 15.07 -16.04 4.58
C GLN A 55 14.54 -14.67 4.12
N SER A 56 15.00 -14.22 2.95
CA SER A 56 14.41 -13.08 2.23
C SER A 56 12.96 -13.39 1.84
N VAL A 57 12.07 -12.43 2.08
CA VAL A 57 10.62 -12.54 1.83
C VAL A 57 10.12 -11.53 0.81
N GLY A 58 10.96 -10.57 0.42
CA GLY A 58 10.59 -9.53 -0.52
C GLY A 58 11.65 -8.44 -0.62
N LYS A 59 11.31 -7.40 -1.37
CA LYS A 59 12.11 -6.18 -1.48
C LYS A 59 11.26 -5.01 -1.91
N VAL A 60 11.77 -3.79 -1.73
CA VAL A 60 11.15 -2.57 -2.28
C VAL A 60 11.11 -2.68 -3.80
N THR A 61 9.93 -2.50 -4.40
CA THR A 61 9.74 -2.47 -5.85
C THR A 61 9.33 -1.10 -6.36
N THR A 62 8.89 -0.21 -5.48
CA THR A 62 8.27 1.06 -5.85
C THR A 62 8.54 2.12 -4.80
N GLN A 63 8.85 3.35 -5.21
CA GLN A 63 8.93 4.48 -4.30
C GLN A 63 7.52 5.06 -4.11
N ALA A 64 7.13 5.33 -2.87
CA ALA A 64 5.95 6.11 -2.57
C ALA A 64 6.30 7.61 -2.63
N GLU A 65 5.62 8.35 -3.51
CA GLU A 65 5.85 9.79 -3.69
C GLU A 65 5.08 10.65 -2.67
N ASP A 66 4.04 10.09 -2.04
CA ASP A 66 3.20 10.79 -1.06
C ASP A 66 2.75 9.86 0.08
N HIS A 67 2.03 10.41 1.07
CA HIS A 67 1.49 9.68 2.22
C HIS A 67 0.03 9.26 2.02
N THR A 68 -0.48 9.33 0.79
CA THR A 68 -1.92 9.19 0.51
C THR A 68 -2.44 7.77 0.68
N GLY A 69 -1.56 6.79 0.92
CA GLY A 69 -1.89 5.37 1.01
C GLY A 69 -2.14 4.71 -0.34
N MET A 70 -1.95 5.42 -1.46
CA MET A 70 -2.31 4.96 -2.81
C MET A 70 -1.11 4.41 -3.58
N TYR A 71 -0.39 3.45 -2.98
CA TYR A 71 0.82 2.88 -3.57
C TYR A 71 0.58 1.46 -4.11
N TYR A 72 1.47 0.98 -4.98
CA TYR A 72 1.42 -0.35 -5.58
C TYR A 72 2.71 -1.11 -5.35
N GLY A 73 2.62 -2.43 -5.47
CA GLY A 73 3.74 -3.32 -5.17
C GLY A 73 4.21 -3.17 -3.73
N ASN A 74 5.49 -3.46 -3.52
CA ASN A 74 6.17 -3.26 -2.25
C ASN A 74 6.72 -1.83 -2.21
N ALA A 75 5.86 -0.91 -1.76
CA ALA A 75 6.14 0.51 -1.76
C ALA A 75 6.94 0.94 -0.53
N SER A 76 7.80 1.95 -0.67
CA SER A 76 8.54 2.55 0.44
C SER A 76 8.64 4.06 0.26
N ASN A 77 8.44 4.83 1.31
CA ASN A 77 8.64 6.28 1.30
C ASN A 77 10.09 6.69 1.62
N HIS A 78 10.90 5.78 2.15
CA HIS A 78 12.24 6.08 2.68
C HIS A 78 13.33 5.25 1.98
N TYR A 79 13.17 3.92 1.99
CA TYR A 79 14.13 2.97 1.44
C TYR A 79 14.08 2.91 -0.08
N PRO A 80 15.24 2.80 -0.76
CA PRO A 80 15.32 2.74 -2.22
C PRO A 80 14.79 1.42 -2.79
N VAL A 81 14.42 1.44 -4.07
CA VAL A 81 14.07 0.23 -4.83
C VAL A 81 15.22 -0.78 -4.77
N GLY A 82 14.89 -2.01 -4.39
CA GLY A 82 15.85 -3.10 -4.23
C GLY A 82 16.19 -3.45 -2.78
N THR A 83 15.89 -2.59 -1.80
CA THR A 83 16.10 -2.92 -0.37
C THR A 83 15.35 -4.19 0.01
N GLU A 84 16.06 -5.17 0.58
CA GLU A 84 15.51 -6.48 0.90
C GLU A 84 14.77 -6.51 2.24
N TYR A 85 13.79 -7.41 2.31
CA TYR A 85 13.01 -7.72 3.51
C TYR A 85 13.24 -9.16 3.90
N PHE A 86 13.32 -9.42 5.20
CA PHE A 86 13.60 -10.73 5.74
C PHE A 86 12.57 -11.15 6.78
N LYS A 87 12.32 -12.45 6.85
CA LYS A 87 11.59 -13.05 7.96
C LYS A 87 12.46 -13.01 9.21
N MET A 88 11.87 -12.73 10.37
CA MET A 88 12.52 -12.94 11.67
C MET A 88 12.15 -14.33 12.19
N GLU A 89 13.09 -15.05 12.81
CA GLU A 89 12.89 -16.47 13.18
C GLU A 89 11.65 -16.71 14.06
N ASP A 90 11.44 -15.86 15.06
CA ASP A 90 10.38 -15.99 16.07
C ASP A 90 9.18 -15.05 15.83
N THR A 91 9.02 -14.49 14.63
CA THR A 91 7.91 -13.58 14.33
C THR A 91 7.26 -13.90 12.99
N ASP A 92 5.93 -13.89 12.97
CA ASP A 92 5.20 -14.06 11.73
C ASP A 92 5.38 -12.82 10.85
N ILE A 93 5.50 -13.04 9.54
CA ILE A 93 5.62 -11.96 8.54
C ILE A 93 4.42 -11.02 8.63
N GLY A 94 3.25 -11.52 9.02
CA GLY A 94 2.04 -10.72 9.24
C GLY A 94 2.14 -9.71 10.37
N ASP A 95 3.05 -9.90 11.33
CA ASP A 95 3.19 -9.06 12.52
C ASP A 95 4.41 -8.14 12.41
N ALA A 96 5.55 -8.64 11.93
CA ALA A 96 6.74 -7.83 11.70
C ALA A 96 7.69 -8.47 10.68
N ILE A 97 8.52 -7.64 10.06
CA ILE A 97 9.60 -8.03 9.16
C ILE A 97 10.88 -7.29 9.53
N ALA A 98 12.02 -7.80 9.08
CA ALA A 98 13.28 -7.07 9.12
C ALA A 98 13.56 -6.42 7.76
N VAL A 99 14.03 -5.17 7.77
CA VAL A 99 14.43 -4.40 6.59
C VAL A 99 15.94 -4.21 6.63
N GLU A 100 16.62 -4.48 5.52
CA GLU A 100 18.06 -4.23 5.42
C GLU A 100 18.35 -2.74 5.20
N GLU A 101 19.22 -2.19 6.03
CA GLU A 101 19.69 -0.82 5.94
C GLU A 101 21.20 -0.80 6.13
N GLN A 102 21.95 -0.51 5.06
CA GLN A 102 23.42 -0.34 5.12
C GLN A 102 24.17 -1.51 5.81
N GLY A 103 23.70 -2.74 5.63
CA GLY A 103 24.30 -3.95 6.23
C GLY A 103 23.88 -4.24 7.67
N VAL A 104 22.93 -3.47 8.21
CA VAL A 104 22.21 -3.80 9.45
C VAL A 104 20.75 -4.11 9.16
N TYR A 105 20.06 -4.70 10.12
CA TYR A 105 18.64 -5.03 10.00
C TYR A 105 17.85 -4.23 11.03
N VAL A 106 16.80 -3.55 10.57
CA VAL A 106 15.88 -2.79 11.43
C VAL A 106 14.48 -3.41 11.37
N LYS A 107 13.78 -3.36 12.49
CA LYS A 107 12.44 -3.96 12.63
C LYS A 107 11.39 -3.05 12.01
N ALA A 108 10.50 -3.64 11.22
CA ALA A 108 9.29 -3.00 10.74
C ALA A 108 8.04 -3.74 11.24
N GLU A 109 7.16 -3.03 11.93
CA GLU A 109 5.96 -3.58 12.57
C GLU A 109 4.73 -3.36 11.71
N PHE A 110 3.88 -4.37 11.63
CA PHE A 110 2.64 -4.30 10.86
C PHE A 110 1.70 -3.23 11.44
N THR A 111 1.23 -2.35 10.57
CA THR A 111 0.29 -1.28 10.95
C THR A 111 -1.10 -1.56 10.39
N HIS A 112 -1.21 -1.66 9.06
CA HIS A 112 -2.48 -1.78 8.37
C HIS A 112 -2.33 -2.37 6.97
N ARG A 113 -3.45 -2.72 6.34
CA ARG A 113 -3.47 -3.16 4.94
C ARG A 113 -3.85 -2.01 4.02
N VAL A 114 -3.19 -1.93 2.87
CA VAL A 114 -3.55 -0.98 1.82
C VAL A 114 -4.92 -1.35 1.25
N PRO A 115 -5.87 -0.41 1.11
CA PRO A 115 -7.12 -0.68 0.42
C PRO A 115 -6.86 -1.17 -1.01
N LEU A 116 -7.67 -2.13 -1.48
CA LEU A 116 -7.48 -2.78 -2.78
C LEU A 116 -7.37 -1.76 -3.93
N HIS A 117 -6.19 -1.65 -4.52
CA HIS A 117 -5.95 -0.75 -5.64
C HIS A 117 -6.31 -1.44 -6.97
N TRP A 118 -7.13 -0.79 -7.81
CA TRP A 118 -7.57 -1.36 -9.10
C TRP A 118 -6.42 -1.74 -10.05
N ARG A 119 -5.26 -1.07 -9.96
CA ARG A 119 -4.07 -1.42 -10.77
C ARG A 119 -3.55 -2.82 -10.46
N ASN A 120 -3.59 -3.26 -9.19
CA ASN A 120 -3.23 -4.63 -8.82
C ASN A 120 -4.24 -5.63 -9.39
N ILE A 121 -5.54 -5.31 -9.35
CA ILE A 121 -6.60 -6.16 -9.91
C ILE A 121 -6.38 -6.37 -11.41
N ILE A 122 -6.06 -5.31 -12.16
CA ILE A 122 -5.80 -5.40 -13.60
C ILE A 122 -4.58 -6.29 -13.88
N TYR A 123 -3.47 -6.10 -13.14
CA TYR A 123 -2.26 -6.93 -13.31
C TYR A 123 -2.56 -8.43 -13.12
N TYR A 124 -3.34 -8.80 -12.10
CA TYR A 124 -3.71 -10.18 -11.84
C TYR A 124 -4.72 -10.74 -12.85
N LEU A 125 -5.67 -9.94 -13.34
CA LEU A 125 -6.69 -10.39 -14.29
C LEU A 125 -6.19 -10.49 -15.74
N THR A 126 -5.17 -9.72 -16.12
CA THR A 126 -4.63 -9.68 -17.49
C THR A 126 -4.20 -11.07 -18.01
N PRO A 127 -3.36 -11.86 -17.32
CA PRO A 127 -2.99 -13.19 -17.81
C PRO A 127 -4.17 -14.16 -17.88
N ILE A 128 -5.15 -14.04 -16.98
CA ILE A 128 -6.36 -14.87 -16.98
C ILE A 128 -7.20 -14.57 -18.22
N LEU A 129 -7.47 -13.29 -18.50
CA LEU A 129 -8.21 -12.87 -19.68
C LEU A 129 -7.50 -13.29 -20.97
N PHE A 130 -6.17 -13.17 -21.02
CA PHE A 130 -5.38 -13.62 -22.18
C PHE A 130 -5.53 -15.14 -22.42
N LEU A 131 -5.38 -15.97 -21.38
CA LEU A 131 -5.54 -17.42 -21.49
C LEU A 131 -6.97 -17.81 -21.91
N THR A 132 -7.99 -17.17 -21.34
CA THR A 132 -9.39 -17.43 -21.74
C THR A 132 -9.63 -17.06 -23.21
N GLY A 133 -9.04 -15.97 -23.69
CA GLY A 133 -9.06 -15.57 -25.10
C GLY A 133 -8.45 -16.63 -26.02
N LEU A 134 -7.28 -17.17 -25.66
CA LEU A 134 -6.63 -18.24 -26.43
C LEU A 134 -7.49 -19.51 -26.51
N ILE A 135 -8.13 -19.90 -25.41
CA ILE A 135 -9.03 -21.06 -25.36
C ILE A 135 -10.23 -20.85 -26.29
N ILE A 136 -10.84 -19.67 -26.27
CA ILE A 136 -11.97 -19.31 -27.14
C ILE A 136 -11.54 -19.37 -28.61
N ILE A 137 -10.42 -18.76 -28.96
CA ILE A 137 -9.88 -18.77 -30.33
C ILE A 137 -9.62 -20.22 -30.79
N TYR A 138 -9.00 -21.05 -29.95
CA TYR A 138 -8.77 -22.46 -30.25
C TYR A 138 -10.08 -23.22 -30.53
N ARG A 139 -11.09 -23.03 -29.66
CA ARG A 139 -12.42 -23.64 -29.82
C ARG A 139 -13.11 -23.21 -31.11
N ILE A 140 -13.01 -21.93 -31.48
CA ILE A 140 -13.54 -21.41 -32.74
C ILE A 140 -12.83 -22.06 -33.93
N ARG A 141 -11.49 -22.11 -33.92
CA ARG A 141 -10.70 -22.74 -34.99
C ARG A 141 -11.06 -24.21 -35.19
N GLU A 142 -11.18 -24.97 -34.10
CA GLU A 142 -11.62 -26.37 -34.14
C GLU A 142 -13.03 -26.51 -34.74
N LYS A 143 -13.97 -25.65 -34.35
CA LYS A 143 -15.33 -25.64 -34.90
C LYS A 143 -15.34 -25.34 -36.40
N VAL A 144 -14.57 -24.34 -36.84
CA VAL A 144 -14.45 -23.98 -38.27
C VAL A 144 -13.83 -25.13 -39.07
N LYS A 145 -12.77 -25.77 -38.56
CA LYS A 145 -12.13 -26.92 -39.21
C LYS A 145 -13.10 -28.08 -39.40
N LYS A 146 -13.89 -28.43 -38.37
CA LYS A 146 -14.91 -29.49 -38.45
C LYS A 146 -16.00 -29.17 -39.48
N ASN A 147 -16.47 -27.92 -39.51
CA ASN A 147 -17.47 -27.48 -40.48
C ASN A 147 -16.93 -27.56 -41.92
N TYR A 148 -15.69 -27.13 -42.16
CA TYR A 148 -15.04 -27.19 -43.46
C TYR A 148 -14.87 -28.64 -43.96
N GLN A 149 -14.40 -29.53 -43.09
CA GLN A 149 -14.28 -30.96 -43.42
C GLN A 149 -15.63 -31.58 -43.77
N THR A 150 -16.69 -31.22 -43.02
CA THR A 150 -18.05 -31.71 -43.27
C THR A 150 -18.61 -31.22 -44.61
N SER A 151 -18.29 -29.98 -45.02
CA SER A 151 -18.69 -29.44 -46.33
C SER A 151 -17.96 -30.05 -47.52
N LEU A 152 -16.74 -30.56 -47.34
CA LEU A 152 -15.98 -31.26 -48.38
C LEU A 152 -16.39 -32.72 -48.57
N SER A 153 -16.99 -33.33 -47.54
CA SER A 153 -17.48 -34.71 -47.57
C SER A 153 -18.93 -34.87 -48.05
N ARG A 154 -19.64 -33.77 -48.34
CA ARG A 154 -20.97 -33.75 -48.97
C ARG A 154 -20.83 -33.44 -50.45
#